data_AF-A0A7X8LRJ2-F1
#
_entry.id   AF-A0A7X8LRJ2-F1
#
_cell.length_a   1.000
_cell.length_b   1.000
_cell.length_c   1.000
_cell.angle_alpha   90.00
_cell.angle_beta   90.00
_cell.angle_gamma   90.00
#
_symmetry.space_group_name_H-M   'P 1'
#
loop_
_entity.id
_entity.type
_entity.pdbx_description
1 polymer ?
#
loop_
_entity_poly.entity_id
_entity_poly.type
_entity_poly.pdbx_seq_one_letter_code
_entity_poly.pdbx_strand_id
1 'polypeptide(L)'
;FTVEPDGHDALYRPSADARLLFGLRPGARAEIKGSAFTINSLGFRGTERQAAKPEGVFRIILAGGSNIFAPSVSDGGTLPAQLETALNKYFKGRFEVWNAGVPGYSLAQASEWAANAARLYSPDLVLVQRSNDTRRIFLYNAPFTRYFRQNPELFRENLAAIPFQGCAAGRFLFRHSALWRLGVVLYNLGVPDYKAPSSGFMTAANDAAFLALQDGLAPGAALAFVPYQKNALPEGAKCPVLDIMKPDYLPDSFALEYFEAHPPATVYAHNAILLARELALAFPGKFVPKAGLPPVPPVRPDCGYAQKESGFFLDFVRVYRQAGRPDLLYSILGREKQPNTDKFEYNLVMAELAAQTGRCAEAASYFDRARARIPELLAGAGKPFERILYLRLAAAQAYAGNCGARRAPASGNPQLEDIYYQYKNNLEIPRQSTAVLERCSAGR
;
A
#
# COMPACT_ATOMS: atom_id res chain seq x y z
N PHE A 1 7.75 -6.67 10.19
CA PHE A 1 8.48 -5.97 9.12
C PHE A 1 9.72 -5.33 9.73
N THR A 2 10.85 -6.00 9.59
CA THR A 2 12.19 -5.46 9.83
C THR A 2 12.70 -4.95 8.49
N VAL A 3 13.06 -3.67 8.45
CA VAL A 3 13.67 -3.04 7.27
C VAL A 3 15.17 -2.87 7.62
N GLU A 4 16.03 -3.06 6.62
CA GLU A 4 17.47 -3.32 6.80
C GLU A 4 18.24 -2.16 7.48
N PRO A 5 19.32 -2.45 8.24
CA PRO A 5 19.91 -1.53 9.22
C PRO A 5 20.51 -0.24 8.64
N ASP A 6 20.82 -0.21 7.35
CA ASP A 6 21.83 0.70 6.81
C ASP A 6 21.27 2.07 6.36
N GLY A 7 19.96 2.30 6.49
CA GLY A 7 19.28 3.55 6.10
C GLY A 7 18.26 4.12 7.08
N HIS A 8 17.92 3.41 8.17
CA HIS A 8 16.89 3.84 9.14
C HIS A 8 17.30 5.05 9.96
N ASP A 9 18.54 5.06 10.41
CA ASP A 9 19.06 6.08 11.31
C ASP A 9 19.35 7.39 10.59
N ALA A 10 19.10 7.52 9.29
CA ALA A 10 19.20 8.80 8.56
C ALA A 10 17.82 9.45 8.33
N LEU A 11 16.79 8.66 8.02
CA LEU A 11 15.48 9.17 7.59
C LEU A 11 14.52 9.44 8.74
N TYR A 12 14.50 8.59 9.76
CA TYR A 12 13.51 8.66 10.83
C TYR A 12 14.09 9.27 12.11
N ARG A 13 13.20 9.78 12.95
CA ARG A 13 13.51 10.17 14.32
C ARG A 13 12.38 9.75 15.27
N PRO A 14 12.68 9.40 16.53
CA PRO A 14 11.64 9.20 17.54
C PRO A 14 10.79 10.47 17.72
N SER A 15 9.48 10.31 17.86
CA SER A 15 8.56 11.41 18.17
C SER A 15 8.41 11.58 19.68
N ALA A 16 8.18 12.78 20.17
CA ALA A 16 7.75 12.98 21.56
C ALA A 16 6.28 12.57 21.77
N ASP A 17 5.50 12.51 20.68
CA ASP A 17 4.08 12.16 20.72
C ASP A 17 3.89 10.64 20.58
N ALA A 18 3.34 10.01 21.63
CA ALA A 18 3.01 8.58 21.64
C ALA A 18 1.86 8.18 20.70
N ARG A 19 1.13 9.14 20.11
CA ARG A 19 0.19 8.87 19.01
C ARG A 19 0.94 8.65 17.69
N LEU A 20 2.07 9.34 17.49
CA LEU A 20 2.91 9.25 16.29
C LEU A 20 4.03 8.21 16.38
N LEU A 21 4.64 8.00 17.55
CA LEU A 21 5.80 7.13 17.83
C LEU A 21 7.12 7.56 17.17
N PHE A 22 7.08 7.95 15.90
CA PHE A 22 8.22 8.44 15.14
C PHE A 22 7.78 9.52 14.17
N GLY A 23 8.71 10.05 13.38
CA GLY A 23 8.44 10.95 12.27
C GLY A 23 9.65 11.04 11.37
N LEU A 24 9.52 11.77 10.27
CA LEU A 24 10.65 12.06 9.37
C LEU A 24 11.61 13.04 10.05
N ARG A 25 12.90 12.88 9.76
CA ARG A 25 13.96 13.79 10.22
C ARG A 25 14.05 14.99 9.27
N PRO A 26 13.82 16.22 9.76
CA PRO A 26 14.01 17.42 8.94
C PRO A 26 15.43 17.51 8.37
N GLY A 27 15.53 17.92 7.11
CA GLY A 27 16.81 18.03 6.39
C GLY A 27 17.41 16.70 5.92
N ALA A 28 16.74 15.57 6.16
CA ALA A 28 17.25 14.27 5.71
C ALA A 28 17.27 14.19 4.18
N ARG A 29 18.31 13.54 3.66
CA ARG A 29 18.44 13.15 2.25
C ARG A 29 18.74 11.67 2.21
N ALA A 30 18.01 10.94 1.38
CA ALA A 30 18.19 9.50 1.24
C ALA A 30 17.85 9.06 -0.18
N GLU A 31 18.31 7.86 -0.51
CA GLU A 31 17.99 7.20 -1.76
C GLU A 31 17.39 5.83 -1.42
N ILE A 32 16.22 5.54 -1.97
CA ILE A 32 15.59 4.22 -1.87
C ILE A 32 15.31 3.74 -3.29
N LYS A 33 15.77 2.53 -3.62
CA LYS A 33 15.55 1.88 -4.93
C LYS A 33 15.97 2.76 -6.13
N GLY A 34 17.09 3.49 -6.04
CA GLY A 34 17.57 4.35 -7.13
C GLY A 34 16.86 5.71 -7.23
N SER A 35 15.96 6.03 -6.29
CA SER A 35 15.25 7.31 -6.25
C SER A 35 15.68 8.14 -5.07
N ALA A 36 16.37 9.25 -5.34
CA ALA A 36 16.74 10.24 -4.34
C ALA A 36 15.51 11.06 -3.90
N PHE A 37 15.40 11.30 -2.60
CA PHE A 37 14.38 12.16 -2.03
C PHE A 37 14.90 12.96 -0.84
N THR A 38 14.20 14.05 -0.54
CA THR A 38 14.57 15.00 0.49
C THR A 38 13.43 15.22 1.47
N ILE A 39 13.77 15.43 2.74
CA ILE A 39 12.84 15.90 3.77
C ILE A 39 13.21 17.35 4.07
N ASN A 40 12.27 18.25 3.86
CA ASN A 40 12.51 19.67 4.07
C ASN A 40 12.69 20.03 5.55
N SER A 41 13.08 21.27 5.82
CA SER A 41 13.30 21.80 7.17
C SER A 41 12.08 21.72 8.10
N LEU A 42 10.87 21.58 7.55
CA LEU A 42 9.62 21.45 8.31
C LEU A 42 9.19 19.99 8.55
N GLY A 43 9.94 19.01 8.02
CA GLY A 43 9.66 17.58 8.19
C GLY A 43 8.69 16.99 7.16
N PHE A 44 8.43 17.67 6.05
CA PHE A 44 7.64 17.16 4.92
C PHE A 44 8.57 16.68 3.81
N ARG A 45 8.12 15.72 3.00
CA ARG A 45 8.89 15.29 1.85
C ARG A 45 8.84 16.33 0.71
N GLY A 46 9.97 16.52 0.03
CA GLY A 46 10.09 17.34 -1.16
C GLY A 46 10.65 18.74 -0.90
N THR A 47 10.24 19.69 -1.74
CA THR A 47 10.81 21.05 -1.75
C THR A 47 10.70 21.78 -0.41
N GLU A 48 11.61 22.73 -0.18
CA GLU A 48 11.55 23.61 0.98
C GLU A 48 10.27 24.45 0.98
N ARG A 49 9.69 24.63 2.17
CA ARG A 49 8.43 25.34 2.36
C ARG A 49 8.56 26.39 3.44
N GLN A 50 7.78 27.46 3.31
CA GLN A 50 7.67 28.48 4.34
C GLN A 50 6.57 28.11 5.33
N ALA A 51 6.90 28.12 6.63
CA ALA A 51 5.92 27.85 7.69
C ALA A 51 4.76 28.86 7.63
N ALA A 52 5.09 30.15 7.58
CA ALA A 52 4.11 31.21 7.30
C ALA A 52 3.52 31.00 5.91
N LYS A 53 2.20 31.07 5.82
CA LYS A 53 1.49 30.90 4.56
C LYS A 53 1.60 32.17 3.71
N PRO A 54 2.15 32.09 2.48
CA PRO A 54 2.22 33.26 1.61
C PRO A 54 0.81 33.75 1.21
N GLU A 55 0.69 35.05 0.98
CA GLU A 55 -0.58 35.65 0.54
C GLU A 55 -1.02 35.11 -0.83
N GLY A 56 -2.32 34.88 -1.01
CA GLY A 56 -2.90 34.39 -2.27
C GLY A 56 -2.49 32.96 -2.64
N VAL A 57 -1.91 32.19 -1.70
CA VAL A 57 -1.59 30.77 -1.88
C VAL A 57 -2.67 29.93 -1.19
N PHE A 58 -3.21 28.95 -1.90
CA PHE A 58 -4.05 27.90 -1.36
C PHE A 58 -3.18 26.70 -0.97
N ARG A 59 -3.11 26.38 0.32
CA ARG A 59 -2.21 25.35 0.86
C ARG A 59 -2.98 24.07 1.17
N ILE A 60 -2.49 22.97 0.62
CA ILE A 60 -3.02 21.63 0.80
C ILE A 60 -1.99 20.78 1.54
N ILE A 61 -2.39 20.09 2.59
CA ILE A 61 -1.58 19.03 3.21
C ILE A 61 -2.18 17.68 2.81
N LEU A 62 -1.39 16.83 2.14
CA LEU A 62 -1.78 15.45 1.82
C LEU A 62 -1.03 14.49 2.75
N ALA A 63 -1.74 13.92 3.72
CA ALA A 63 -1.22 13.01 4.73
C ALA A 63 -1.57 11.55 4.42
N GLY A 64 -0.67 10.64 4.77
CA GLY A 64 -0.88 9.20 4.58
C GLY A 64 0.38 8.40 4.91
N GLY A 65 0.39 7.14 4.46
CA GLY A 65 1.53 6.24 4.64
C GLY A 65 2.57 6.33 3.52
N SER A 66 3.16 5.19 3.21
CA SER A 66 4.21 5.04 2.20
C SER A 66 3.72 5.31 0.77
N ASN A 67 2.42 5.17 0.49
CA ASN A 67 1.83 5.48 -0.83
C ASN A 67 1.87 6.99 -1.13
N ILE A 68 1.57 7.83 -0.14
CA ILE A 68 1.71 9.30 -0.26
C ILE A 68 3.18 9.70 -0.23
N PHE A 69 3.98 9.05 0.64
CA PHE A 69 5.41 9.28 0.67
C PHE A 69 6.03 8.98 -0.69
N ALA A 70 5.68 7.86 -1.34
CA ALA A 70 6.11 7.41 -2.65
C ALA A 70 7.63 7.10 -2.77
N PRO A 71 8.16 6.09 -2.05
CA PRO A 71 9.61 5.84 -1.95
C PRO A 71 10.27 5.38 -3.27
N SER A 72 9.49 5.03 -4.29
CA SER A 72 9.95 4.51 -5.59
C SER A 72 10.23 5.59 -6.64
N VAL A 73 10.00 6.87 -6.33
CA VAL A 73 10.12 7.99 -7.26
C VAL A 73 10.90 9.13 -6.63
N SER A 74 11.42 10.06 -7.43
CA SER A 74 12.02 11.31 -6.95
C SER A 74 10.96 12.26 -6.38
N ASP A 75 11.37 13.33 -5.69
CA ASP A 75 10.45 14.28 -5.05
C ASP A 75 9.40 14.86 -6.02
N GLY A 76 9.79 15.17 -7.25
CA GLY A 76 8.89 15.64 -8.29
C GLY A 76 7.92 14.58 -8.82
N GLY A 77 8.23 13.30 -8.65
CA GLY A 77 7.39 12.18 -9.12
C GLY A 77 6.29 11.77 -8.15
N THR A 78 6.25 12.34 -6.94
CA THR A 78 5.26 11.99 -5.91
C THR A 78 3.85 12.51 -6.26
N LEU A 79 2.80 11.85 -5.76
CA LEU A 79 1.42 12.31 -5.95
C LEU A 79 1.21 13.77 -5.50
N PRO A 80 1.67 14.23 -4.31
CA PRO A 80 1.59 15.64 -3.93
C PRO A 80 2.24 16.60 -4.93
N ALA A 81 3.45 16.31 -5.41
CA ALA A 81 4.17 17.19 -6.34
C ALA A 81 3.48 17.25 -7.71
N GLN A 82 2.98 16.11 -8.20
CA GLN A 82 2.21 16.03 -9.43
C GLN A 82 0.85 16.72 -9.27
N LEU A 83 0.21 16.62 -8.11
CA LEU A 83 -1.05 17.32 -7.82
C LEU A 83 -0.85 18.84 -7.79
N GLU A 84 0.21 19.34 -7.17
CA GLU A 84 0.56 20.77 -7.20
C GLU A 84 0.73 21.27 -8.64
N THR A 85 1.44 20.50 -9.45
CA THR A 85 1.66 20.82 -10.87
C THR A 85 0.33 20.85 -11.63
N ALA A 86 -0.54 19.85 -11.44
CA ALA A 86 -1.85 19.79 -12.07
C ALA A 86 -2.76 20.95 -11.63
N LEU A 87 -2.81 21.27 -10.33
CA LEU A 87 -3.63 22.35 -9.80
C LEU A 87 -3.20 23.71 -10.37
N ASN A 88 -1.91 24.03 -10.32
CA ASN A 88 -1.38 25.29 -10.86
C ASN A 88 -1.54 25.39 -12.40
N LYS A 89 -1.56 24.25 -13.11
CA LYS A 89 -1.83 24.20 -14.54
C LYS A 89 -3.30 24.49 -14.86
N TYR A 90 -4.23 23.75 -14.26
CA TYR A 90 -5.63 23.72 -14.69
C TYR A 90 -6.56 24.70 -13.95
N PHE A 91 -6.17 25.22 -12.78
CA PHE A 91 -7.05 26.02 -11.91
C PHE A 91 -6.52 27.44 -11.68
N LYS A 92 -7.45 28.38 -11.46
CA LYS A 92 -7.12 29.76 -11.08
C LYS A 92 -6.55 29.79 -9.66
N GLY A 93 -5.59 30.67 -9.42
CA GLY A 93 -4.90 30.82 -8.13
C GLY A 93 -3.52 30.19 -8.11
N ARG A 94 -2.90 30.18 -6.93
CA ARG A 94 -1.61 29.53 -6.67
C ARG A 94 -1.80 28.46 -5.61
N PHE A 95 -1.32 27.26 -5.87
CA PHE A 95 -1.49 26.10 -5.00
C PHE A 95 -0.14 25.61 -4.49
N GLU A 96 -0.09 25.26 -3.21
CA GLU A 96 0.94 24.43 -2.61
C GLU A 96 0.33 23.11 -2.15
N VAL A 97 0.98 21.99 -2.44
CA VAL A 97 0.62 20.67 -1.95
C VAL A 97 1.82 20.07 -1.20
N TRP A 98 1.66 19.90 0.10
CA TRP A 98 2.70 19.43 0.99
C TRP A 98 2.58 17.92 1.18
N ASN A 99 3.68 17.20 0.96
CA ASN A 99 3.74 15.76 1.15
C ASN A 99 3.95 15.41 2.63
N ALA A 100 2.85 15.11 3.31
CA ALA A 100 2.83 14.65 4.70
C ALA A 100 2.73 13.12 4.80
N GLY A 101 3.18 12.40 3.77
CA GLY A 101 3.29 10.94 3.80
C GLY A 101 4.42 10.49 4.70
N VAL A 102 4.18 9.51 5.57
CA VAL A 102 5.23 8.89 6.39
C VAL A 102 5.13 7.37 6.27
N PRO A 103 6.17 6.67 5.79
CA PRO A 103 6.11 5.22 5.64
C PRO A 103 5.76 4.51 6.94
N GLY A 104 4.85 3.55 6.85
CA GLY A 104 4.38 2.77 7.99
C GLY A 104 3.28 3.43 8.84
N TYR A 105 2.90 4.68 8.57
CA TYR A 105 1.80 5.31 9.29
C TYR A 105 0.46 4.65 8.99
N SER A 106 -0.32 4.39 10.05
CA SER A 106 -1.74 4.08 9.96
C SER A 106 -2.59 5.33 9.72
N LEU A 107 -3.90 5.16 9.50
CA LEU A 107 -4.84 6.29 9.43
C LEU A 107 -4.81 7.14 10.71
N ALA A 108 -4.69 6.52 11.89
CA ALA A 108 -4.56 7.25 13.15
C ALA A 108 -3.31 8.15 13.17
N GLN A 109 -2.14 7.61 12.77
CA GLN A 109 -0.89 8.38 12.75
C GLN A 109 -0.94 9.48 11.68
N ALA A 110 -1.47 9.19 10.50
CA ALA A 110 -1.63 10.18 9.43
C ALA A 110 -2.58 11.31 9.85
N SER A 111 -3.68 10.99 10.52
CA SER A 111 -4.66 11.98 11.00
C SER A 111 -4.06 12.86 12.11
N GLU A 112 -3.33 12.26 13.05
CA GLU A 112 -2.61 13.01 14.09
C GLU A 112 -1.53 13.92 13.50
N TRP A 113 -0.79 13.43 12.49
CA TRP A 113 0.23 14.24 11.83
C TRP A 113 -0.39 15.39 11.05
N ALA A 114 -1.50 15.13 10.35
CA ALA A 114 -2.27 16.16 9.67
C ALA A 114 -2.84 17.20 10.65
N ALA A 115 -3.33 16.80 11.83
CA ALA A 115 -3.83 17.72 12.86
C ALA A 115 -2.71 18.63 13.37
N ASN A 116 -1.54 18.06 13.68
CA ASN A 116 -0.37 18.81 14.10
C ASN A 116 0.09 19.80 13.02
N ALA A 117 0.16 19.35 11.77
CA ALA A 117 0.52 20.20 10.63
C ALA A 117 -0.53 21.30 10.38
N ALA A 118 -1.82 21.00 10.49
CA ALA A 118 -2.90 21.95 10.31
C ALA A 118 -2.82 23.10 11.34
N ARG A 119 -2.49 22.75 12.57
CA ARG A 119 -2.35 23.70 13.68
C ARG A 119 -1.14 24.62 13.56
N LEU A 120 -0.08 24.17 12.87
CA LEU A 120 1.18 24.91 12.74
C LEU A 120 1.30 25.69 11.42
N TYR A 121 0.66 25.21 10.35
CA TYR A 121 0.95 25.68 8.98
C TYR A 121 -0.30 26.15 8.21
N SER A 122 -1.45 26.24 8.88
CA SER A 122 -2.68 26.88 8.39
C SER A 122 -3.10 26.47 6.96
N PRO A 123 -3.25 25.17 6.65
CA PRO A 123 -3.74 24.72 5.35
C PRO A 123 -5.19 25.15 5.11
N ASP A 124 -5.56 25.34 3.85
CA ASP A 124 -6.97 25.54 3.44
C ASP A 124 -7.71 24.22 3.23
N LEU A 125 -6.95 23.15 2.99
CA LEU A 125 -7.45 21.81 2.76
C LEU A 125 -6.47 20.77 3.31
N VAL A 126 -7.01 19.83 4.07
CA VAL A 126 -6.32 18.61 4.48
C VAL A 126 -6.90 17.44 3.70
N LEU A 127 -6.02 16.66 3.09
CA LEU A 127 -6.35 15.40 2.45
C LEU A 127 -5.71 14.28 3.27
N VAL A 128 -6.48 13.24 3.59
CA VAL A 128 -5.93 12.08 4.31
C VAL A 128 -6.23 10.81 3.55
N GLN A 129 -5.19 10.02 3.34
CA GLN A 129 -5.28 8.70 2.75
C GLN A 129 -5.16 7.60 3.81
N ARG A 130 -6.12 6.67 3.81
CA ARG A 130 -6.02 5.42 4.57
C ARG A 130 -5.11 4.44 3.83
N SER A 131 -3.93 4.19 4.38
CA SER A 131 -2.97 3.24 3.81
C SER A 131 -2.82 1.96 4.63
N ASN A 132 -2.41 2.07 5.90
CA ASN A 132 -2.09 0.93 6.75
C ASN A 132 -3.17 0.73 7.84
N ASP A 133 -3.80 -0.44 7.85
CA ASP A 133 -4.73 -0.88 8.90
C ASP A 133 -4.10 -1.93 9.82
N THR A 134 -2.77 -1.92 9.89
CA THR A 134 -1.97 -2.79 10.74
C THR A 134 -1.48 -2.03 11.99
N ARG A 135 -0.76 -2.75 12.86
CA ARG A 135 -0.24 -2.18 14.10
C ARG A 135 0.75 -1.09 13.80
N ARG A 136 0.80 -0.11 14.69
CA ARG A 136 1.81 0.92 14.61
C ARG A 136 3.19 0.32 14.77
N ILE A 137 4.09 0.74 13.89
CA ILE A 137 5.46 0.28 13.84
C ILE A 137 6.30 1.07 14.83
N PHE A 138 7.25 0.40 15.48
CA PHE A 138 8.27 1.05 16.32
C PHE A 138 9.58 1.09 15.55
N LEU A 139 10.35 2.18 15.71
CA LEU A 139 11.69 2.25 15.15
C LEU A 139 12.61 1.25 15.84
N TYR A 140 13.42 0.56 15.04
CA TYR A 140 14.46 -0.32 15.55
C TYR A 140 15.46 0.48 16.40
N ASN A 141 15.98 -0.12 17.47
CA ASN A 141 16.90 0.53 18.43
C ASN A 141 16.42 1.84 19.11
N ALA A 142 15.16 2.24 18.95
CA ALA A 142 14.60 3.40 19.65
C ALA A 142 13.92 3.00 20.97
N PRO A 143 14.10 3.76 22.06
CA PRO A 143 13.43 3.48 23.32
C PRO A 143 11.91 3.68 23.20
N PHE A 144 11.16 2.57 23.19
CA PHE A 144 9.71 2.58 22.98
C PHE A 144 8.87 2.51 24.26
N THR A 145 9.46 2.11 25.39
CA THR A 145 8.74 1.90 26.67
C THR A 145 8.02 3.14 27.16
N ARG A 146 8.53 4.34 26.85
CA ARG A 146 7.89 5.61 27.16
C ARG A 146 6.51 5.76 26.50
N TYR A 147 6.35 5.26 25.27
CA TYR A 147 5.09 5.42 24.52
C TYR A 147 3.96 4.63 25.16
N PHE A 148 4.25 3.42 25.63
CA PHE A 148 3.27 2.59 26.35
C PHE A 148 2.78 3.23 27.65
N ARG A 149 3.61 4.03 28.33
CA ARG A 149 3.19 4.80 29.52
C ARG A 149 2.30 5.99 29.15
N GLN A 150 2.65 6.71 28.09
CA GLN A 150 1.90 7.88 27.63
C GLN A 150 0.57 7.49 26.97
N ASN A 151 0.55 6.39 26.23
CA ASN A 151 -0.58 5.88 25.48
C ASN A 151 -0.83 4.39 25.81
N PRO A 152 -1.63 4.10 26.86
CA PRO A 152 -1.97 2.74 27.24
C PRO A 152 -2.72 1.94 26.17
N GLU A 153 -3.33 2.58 25.18
CA GLU A 153 -4.01 1.87 24.07
C GLU A 153 -3.00 1.08 23.22
N LEU A 154 -1.70 1.43 23.24
CA LEU A 154 -0.63 0.62 22.62
C LEU A 154 -0.55 -0.80 23.18
N PHE A 155 -0.93 -1.01 24.45
CA PHE A 155 -1.02 -2.37 24.99
C PHE A 155 -2.10 -3.17 24.29
N ARG A 156 -3.24 -2.54 23.93
CA ARG A 156 -4.34 -3.20 23.22
C ARG A 156 -4.01 -3.49 21.75
N GLU A 157 -3.13 -2.71 21.15
CA GLU A 157 -2.63 -3.01 19.80
C GLU A 157 -1.70 -4.23 19.80
N ASN A 158 -1.05 -4.54 20.94
CA ASN A 158 0.04 -5.53 21.01
C ASN A 158 -0.28 -6.77 21.84
N LEU A 159 -1.28 -6.73 22.73
CA LEU A 159 -1.67 -7.80 23.65
C LEU A 159 -3.13 -8.19 23.45
N ALA A 160 -3.40 -9.50 23.38
CA ALA A 160 -4.73 -10.05 23.08
C ALA A 160 -5.65 -10.09 24.31
N ALA A 161 -5.12 -10.48 25.47
CA ALA A 161 -5.90 -10.67 26.68
C ALA A 161 -5.50 -9.66 27.75
N ILE A 162 -6.35 -8.65 27.95
CA ILE A 162 -6.10 -7.57 28.90
C ILE A 162 -7.22 -7.57 29.94
N PRO A 163 -6.96 -7.97 31.19
CA PRO A 163 -7.95 -7.84 32.27
C PRO A 163 -8.37 -6.38 32.46
N PHE A 164 -9.66 -6.14 32.74
CA PHE A 164 -10.24 -4.80 32.90
C PHE A 164 -10.00 -3.88 31.70
N GLN A 165 -10.02 -4.44 30.48
CA GLN A 165 -9.83 -3.70 29.25
C GLN A 165 -10.85 -2.55 29.11
N GLY A 166 -10.38 -1.38 28.70
CA GLY A 166 -11.24 -0.24 28.35
C GLY A 166 -11.81 0.56 29.52
N CYS A 167 -11.62 0.13 30.77
CA CYS A 167 -12.04 0.93 31.94
C CYS A 167 -10.93 1.86 32.45
N ALA A 168 -11.32 2.89 33.21
CA ALA A 168 -10.39 3.88 33.76
C ALA A 168 -9.35 3.25 34.71
N ALA A 169 -9.77 2.27 35.52
CA ALA A 169 -8.88 1.56 36.44
C ALA A 169 -7.81 0.75 35.69
N GLY A 170 -8.19 0.03 34.63
CA GLY A 170 -7.24 -0.68 33.77
C GLY A 170 -6.20 0.26 33.15
N ARG A 171 -6.66 1.38 32.56
CA ARG A 171 -5.75 2.42 32.03
C ARG A 171 -4.83 3.00 33.10
N PHE A 172 -5.33 3.25 34.30
CA PHE A 172 -4.53 3.73 35.43
C PHE A 172 -3.44 2.73 35.83
N LEU A 173 -3.79 1.44 35.96
CA LEU A 173 -2.82 0.39 36.30
C LEU A 173 -1.74 0.24 35.21
N PHE A 174 -2.09 0.31 33.92
CA PHE A 174 -1.11 0.31 32.84
C PHE A 174 -0.16 1.51 32.89
N ARG A 175 -0.63 2.68 33.32
CA ARG A 175 0.22 3.87 33.48
C ARG A 175 1.15 3.74 34.67
N HIS A 176 0.64 3.29 35.82
CA HIS A 176 1.32 3.47 37.10
C HIS A 176 1.89 2.20 37.74
N SER A 177 1.47 0.99 37.34
CA SER A 177 1.91 -0.27 37.97
C SER A 177 2.80 -1.11 37.04
N ALA A 178 4.08 -1.25 37.40
CA ALA A 178 5.01 -2.14 36.69
C ALA A 178 4.66 -3.62 36.89
N LEU A 179 4.20 -3.98 38.09
CA LEU A 179 3.74 -5.33 38.41
C LEU A 179 2.52 -5.73 37.58
N TRP A 180 1.56 -4.80 37.40
CA TRP A 180 0.41 -5.04 36.54
C TRP A 180 0.83 -5.31 35.10
N ARG A 181 1.69 -4.44 34.54
CA ARG A 181 2.22 -4.62 33.17
C ARG A 181 2.93 -5.97 33.01
N LEU A 182 3.78 -6.34 33.95
CA LEU A 182 4.49 -7.62 33.94
C LEU A 182 3.50 -8.79 33.98
N GLY A 183 2.53 -8.76 34.90
CA GLY A 183 1.52 -9.80 35.04
C GLY A 183 0.70 -9.99 33.75
N VAL A 184 0.26 -8.90 33.12
CA VAL A 184 -0.49 -8.97 31.86
C VAL A 184 0.39 -9.53 30.73
N VAL A 185 1.66 -9.11 30.63
CA VAL A 185 2.58 -9.63 29.61
C VAL A 185 2.83 -11.13 29.83
N LEU A 186 3.13 -11.55 31.05
CA LEU A 186 3.34 -12.97 31.39
C LEU A 186 2.09 -13.81 31.12
N TYR A 187 0.90 -13.27 31.43
CA TYR A 187 -0.36 -13.93 31.11
C TYR A 187 -0.48 -14.16 29.60
N ASN A 188 -0.22 -13.14 28.77
CA ASN A 188 -0.30 -13.28 27.30
C ASN A 188 0.77 -14.21 26.73
N LEU A 189 1.96 -14.29 27.34
CA LEU A 189 3.01 -15.25 26.94
C LEU A 189 2.65 -16.69 27.29
N GLY A 190 1.86 -16.89 28.34
CA GLY A 190 1.37 -18.21 28.77
C GLY A 190 0.15 -18.72 28.01
N VAL A 191 -0.43 -17.93 27.09
CA VAL A 191 -1.60 -18.35 26.28
C VAL A 191 -1.13 -19.24 25.12
N PRO A 192 -1.51 -20.55 25.09
CA PRO A 192 -1.27 -21.40 23.93
C PRO A 192 -1.97 -20.80 22.70
N ASP A 193 -1.31 -20.82 21.54
CA ASP A 193 -1.82 -20.23 20.29
C ASP A 193 -2.12 -18.72 20.36
N TYR A 194 -1.23 -17.95 21.01
CA TYR A 194 -1.33 -16.49 21.07
C TYR A 194 -1.56 -15.86 19.68
N LYS A 195 -2.81 -15.46 19.42
CA LYS A 195 -3.20 -14.64 18.27
C LYS A 195 -3.34 -13.22 18.75
N ALA A 196 -2.36 -12.43 18.37
CA ALA A 196 -2.36 -11.03 18.68
C ALA A 196 -3.62 -10.36 18.05
N PRO A 197 -4.18 -9.29 18.66
CA PRO A 197 -5.47 -8.72 18.26
C PRO A 197 -5.58 -8.42 16.76
N SER A 198 -6.74 -8.75 16.20
CA SER A 198 -7.08 -8.67 14.78
C SER A 198 -7.27 -7.22 14.29
N SER A 199 -7.39 -7.05 12.98
CA SER A 199 -7.56 -5.76 12.30
C SER A 199 -8.74 -4.92 12.79
N GLY A 200 -9.81 -5.53 13.31
CA GLY A 200 -11.03 -4.82 13.73
C GLY A 200 -10.82 -3.78 14.85
N PHE A 201 -9.95 -4.05 15.82
CA PHE A 201 -9.63 -3.05 16.86
C PHE A 201 -8.83 -1.86 16.30
N MET A 202 -7.94 -2.14 15.35
CA MET A 202 -7.13 -1.11 14.69
C MET A 202 -8.01 -0.18 13.85
N THR A 203 -9.09 -0.70 13.26
CA THR A 203 -10.11 0.09 12.56
C THR A 203 -10.75 1.14 13.47
N ALA A 204 -11.22 0.78 14.66
CA ALA A 204 -11.90 1.73 15.56
C ALA A 204 -10.97 2.87 16.04
N ALA A 205 -9.72 2.56 16.38
CA ALA A 205 -8.74 3.58 16.78
C ALA A 205 -8.34 4.50 15.61
N ASN A 206 -8.21 3.93 14.40
CA ASN A 206 -7.97 4.67 13.16
C ASN A 206 -9.12 5.65 12.86
N ASP A 207 -10.35 5.17 12.95
CA ASP A 207 -11.54 5.96 12.66
C ASP A 207 -11.72 7.09 13.69
N ALA A 208 -11.55 6.79 14.99
CA ALA A 208 -11.65 7.81 16.04
C ALA A 208 -10.62 8.95 15.88
N ALA A 209 -9.38 8.64 15.49
CA ALA A 209 -8.35 9.65 15.25
C ALA A 209 -8.67 10.51 14.01
N PHE A 210 -9.26 9.92 12.97
CA PHE A 210 -9.72 10.67 11.79
C PHE A 210 -10.88 11.61 12.14
N LEU A 211 -11.86 11.17 12.93
CA LEU A 211 -12.95 12.01 13.40
C LEU A 211 -12.45 13.16 14.29
N ALA A 212 -11.47 12.90 15.16
CA ALA A 212 -10.84 13.94 15.97
C ALA A 212 -10.13 15.00 15.12
N LEU A 213 -9.49 14.62 14.01
CA LEU A 213 -8.96 15.56 13.02
C LEU A 213 -10.08 16.41 12.42
N GLN A 214 -11.15 15.77 11.92
CA GLN A 214 -12.29 16.45 11.31
C GLN A 214 -12.87 17.53 12.23
N ASP A 215 -13.10 17.19 13.50
CA ASP A 215 -13.71 18.08 14.47
C ASP A 215 -12.74 19.14 15.00
N GLY A 216 -11.42 18.91 14.85
CA GLY A 216 -10.35 19.78 15.33
C GLY A 216 -9.78 20.77 14.32
N LEU A 217 -10.24 20.76 13.06
CA LEU A 217 -9.76 21.70 12.04
C LEU A 217 -10.23 23.13 12.31
N ALA A 218 -9.36 24.10 12.00
CA ALA A 218 -9.69 25.51 12.14
C ALA A 218 -10.87 25.92 11.22
N PRO A 219 -11.72 26.88 11.64
CA PRO A 219 -12.78 27.40 10.78
C PRO A 219 -12.24 27.84 9.41
N GLY A 220 -12.82 27.31 8.33
CA GLY A 220 -12.43 27.60 6.94
C GLY A 220 -11.50 26.57 6.29
N ALA A 221 -10.76 25.78 7.09
CA ALA A 221 -10.01 24.63 6.59
C ALA A 221 -10.99 23.50 6.22
N ALA A 222 -10.83 22.94 5.03
CA ALA A 222 -11.61 21.78 4.59
C ALA A 222 -10.87 20.47 4.87
N LEU A 223 -11.62 19.38 4.93
CA LEU A 223 -11.11 18.01 4.97
C LEU A 223 -11.67 17.24 3.78
N ALA A 224 -10.87 16.34 3.19
CA ALA A 224 -11.37 15.30 2.31
C ALA A 224 -10.61 13.98 2.51
N PHE A 225 -11.29 12.89 2.25
CA PHE A 225 -10.73 11.54 2.32
C PHE A 225 -10.29 11.07 0.94
N VAL A 226 -9.07 10.56 0.82
CA VAL A 226 -8.55 9.98 -0.42
C VAL A 226 -8.45 8.46 -0.22
N PRO A 227 -9.35 7.65 -0.80
CA PRO A 227 -9.24 6.22 -0.69
C PRO A 227 -7.98 5.73 -1.41
N TYR A 228 -7.31 4.75 -0.81
CA TYR A 228 -6.34 3.92 -1.51
C TYR A 228 -6.97 2.54 -1.67
N GLN A 229 -7.24 2.13 -2.92
CA GLN A 229 -8.05 0.94 -3.22
C GLN A 229 -9.45 1.02 -2.56
N LYS A 230 -10.09 -0.13 -2.27
CA LYS A 230 -11.43 -0.25 -1.67
C LYS A 230 -11.48 0.08 -0.17
N ASN A 231 -10.65 1.00 0.31
CA ASN A 231 -10.65 1.41 1.71
C ASN A 231 -11.86 2.29 2.00
N ALA A 232 -12.67 1.88 2.98
CA ALA A 232 -13.88 2.60 3.37
C ALA A 232 -13.55 3.88 4.16
N LEU A 233 -14.39 4.89 3.95
CA LEU A 233 -14.44 6.09 4.78
C LEU A 233 -14.83 5.69 6.23
N PRO A 234 -14.20 6.27 7.27
CA PRO A 234 -14.63 6.07 8.65
C PRO A 234 -16.11 6.39 8.87
N GLU A 235 -16.79 5.56 9.66
CA GLU A 235 -18.19 5.82 10.03
C GLU A 235 -18.31 7.16 10.78
N GLY A 236 -19.30 7.98 10.40
CA GLY A 236 -19.51 9.32 10.99
C GLY A 236 -18.66 10.45 10.39
N ALA A 237 -17.75 10.14 9.45
CA ALA A 237 -17.07 11.17 8.67
C ALA A 237 -18.06 11.94 7.79
N LYS A 238 -17.90 13.27 7.74
CA LYS A 238 -18.77 14.22 7.03
C LYS A 238 -18.08 14.85 5.81
N CYS A 239 -16.80 14.55 5.62
CA CYS A 239 -16.01 15.06 4.51
C CYS A 239 -16.28 14.30 3.19
N PRO A 240 -16.09 14.94 2.03
CA PRO A 240 -16.18 14.25 0.74
C PRO A 240 -15.08 13.18 0.58
N VAL A 241 -15.41 12.14 -0.19
CA VAL A 241 -14.48 11.11 -0.66
C VAL A 241 -14.04 11.47 -2.07
N LEU A 242 -12.73 11.59 -2.28
CA LEU A 242 -12.13 11.89 -3.58
C LEU A 242 -11.75 10.57 -4.27
N ASP A 243 -12.74 9.86 -4.80
CA ASP A 243 -12.54 8.54 -5.38
C ASP A 243 -11.96 8.62 -6.80
N ILE A 244 -10.66 8.31 -6.91
CA ILE A 244 -9.94 8.22 -8.18
C ILE A 244 -9.95 6.81 -8.79
N MET A 245 -10.62 5.84 -8.15
CA MET A 245 -10.71 4.44 -8.59
C MET A 245 -12.07 4.12 -9.25
N LYS A 246 -12.80 5.15 -9.71
CA LYS A 246 -14.07 4.99 -10.42
C LYS A 246 -13.85 4.23 -11.75
N PRO A 247 -14.80 3.40 -12.20
CA PRO A 247 -14.67 2.66 -13.46
C PRO A 247 -14.28 3.55 -14.65
N ASP A 248 -14.87 4.73 -14.77
CA ASP A 248 -14.59 5.69 -15.86
C ASP A 248 -13.17 6.33 -15.80
N TYR A 249 -12.45 6.15 -14.69
CA TYR A 249 -11.08 6.65 -14.48
C TYR A 249 -10.03 5.56 -14.59
N LEU A 250 -10.45 4.30 -14.49
CA LEU A 250 -9.56 3.17 -14.62
C LEU A 250 -9.37 2.84 -16.11
N PRO A 251 -8.20 2.30 -16.47
CA PRO A 251 -8.00 1.82 -17.83
C PRO A 251 -8.96 0.70 -18.20
N ASP A 252 -9.36 0.68 -19.49
CA ASP A 252 -10.09 -0.43 -20.10
C ASP A 252 -9.27 -1.75 -20.05
N SER A 253 -7.94 -1.66 -19.96
CA SER A 253 -7.02 -2.79 -19.82
C SER A 253 -6.30 -2.80 -18.46
N PHE A 254 -6.15 -4.00 -17.88
CA PHE A 254 -5.47 -4.19 -16.59
C PHE A 254 -3.95 -3.91 -16.71
N ALA A 255 -3.56 -2.64 -16.57
CA ALA A 255 -2.17 -2.24 -16.39
C ALA A 255 -1.81 -2.43 -14.90
N LEU A 256 -1.05 -3.48 -14.58
CA LEU A 256 -0.73 -3.89 -13.20
C LEU A 256 -0.10 -2.75 -12.38
N GLU A 257 0.65 -1.86 -13.03
CA GLU A 257 1.31 -0.73 -12.36
C GLU A 257 0.31 0.24 -11.70
N TYR A 258 -0.95 0.30 -12.14
CA TYR A 258 -1.99 1.14 -11.53
C TYR A 258 -2.51 0.59 -10.20
N PHE A 259 -2.25 -0.69 -9.92
CA PHE A 259 -2.69 -1.37 -8.70
C PHE A 259 -1.57 -1.53 -7.67
N GLU A 260 -0.36 -1.06 -7.96
CA GLU A 260 0.78 -1.18 -7.07
C GLU A 260 0.70 -0.24 -5.86
N ALA A 261 1.33 -0.68 -4.76
CA ALA A 261 1.55 0.15 -3.57
C ALA A 261 2.39 1.39 -3.89
N HIS A 262 3.41 1.24 -4.73
CA HIS A 262 4.40 2.27 -5.03
C HIS A 262 4.60 2.38 -6.54
N PRO A 263 3.56 2.82 -7.27
CA PRO A 263 3.57 2.82 -8.72
C PRO A 263 4.61 3.80 -9.28
N PRO A 264 4.94 3.73 -10.58
CA PRO A 264 5.85 4.67 -11.21
C PRO A 264 5.29 6.10 -11.23
N ALA A 265 6.16 7.08 -11.47
CA ALA A 265 5.80 8.51 -11.48
C ALA A 265 4.73 8.85 -12.52
N THR A 266 4.66 8.10 -13.62
CA THR A 266 3.64 8.21 -14.67
C THR A 266 2.22 7.96 -14.14
N VAL A 267 2.06 6.93 -13.32
CA VAL A 267 0.78 6.61 -12.65
C VAL A 267 0.45 7.66 -11.59
N TYR A 268 1.43 8.15 -10.82
CA TYR A 268 1.18 9.26 -9.89
C TYR A 268 0.74 10.54 -10.62
N ALA A 269 1.32 10.84 -11.78
CA ALA A 269 0.90 11.97 -12.60
C ALA A 269 -0.53 11.80 -13.16
N HIS A 270 -0.88 10.58 -13.58
CA HIS A 270 -2.24 10.23 -13.98
C HIS A 270 -3.23 10.45 -12.82
N ASN A 271 -2.95 9.86 -11.66
CA ASN A 271 -3.78 9.97 -10.45
C ASN A 271 -3.89 11.43 -9.95
N ALA A 272 -2.85 12.24 -10.11
CA ALA A 272 -2.87 13.65 -9.75
C ALA A 272 -3.90 14.46 -10.56
N ILE A 273 -4.04 14.19 -11.86
CA ILE A 273 -5.03 14.87 -12.72
C ILE A 273 -6.46 14.47 -12.31
N LEU A 274 -6.68 13.18 -12.05
CA LEU A 274 -7.96 12.67 -11.56
C LEU A 274 -8.32 13.26 -10.20
N LEU A 275 -7.35 13.32 -9.28
CA LEU A 275 -7.56 13.91 -7.96
C LEU A 275 -7.85 15.42 -8.06
N ALA A 276 -7.18 16.15 -8.96
CA ALA A 276 -7.48 17.55 -9.22
C ALA A 276 -8.91 17.75 -9.78
N ARG A 277 -9.39 16.81 -10.60
CA ARG A 277 -10.78 16.79 -11.09
C ARG A 277 -11.78 16.55 -9.96
N GLU A 278 -11.54 15.55 -9.10
CA GLU A 278 -12.38 15.27 -7.94
C GLU A 278 -12.43 16.46 -6.95
N LEU A 279 -11.31 17.16 -6.76
CA LEU A 279 -11.27 18.38 -5.95
C LEU A 279 -12.18 19.48 -6.49
N ALA A 280 -12.22 19.67 -7.80
CA ALA A 280 -13.12 20.62 -8.45
C ALA A 280 -14.60 20.27 -8.25
N LEU A 281 -14.93 18.97 -8.29
CA LEU A 281 -16.28 18.49 -8.07
C LEU A 281 -16.70 18.61 -6.60
N ALA A 282 -15.80 18.27 -5.68
CA ALA A 282 -16.07 18.31 -4.24
C ALA A 282 -16.09 19.74 -3.67
N PHE A 283 -15.30 20.65 -4.24
CA PHE A 283 -15.14 22.02 -3.75
C PHE A 283 -15.14 23.07 -4.89
N PRO A 284 -16.25 23.23 -5.62
CA PRO A 284 -16.30 24.04 -6.84
C PRO A 284 -15.96 25.53 -6.63
N GLY A 285 -16.24 26.08 -5.44
CA GLY A 285 -15.87 27.46 -5.10
C GLY A 285 -14.39 27.65 -4.75
N LYS A 286 -13.66 26.58 -4.39
CA LYS A 286 -12.24 26.62 -4.02
C LYS A 286 -11.33 26.28 -5.21
N PHE A 287 -11.81 25.44 -6.14
CA PHE A 287 -11.05 25.00 -7.31
C PHE A 287 -11.77 25.41 -8.59
N VAL A 288 -11.55 26.66 -9.02
CA VAL A 288 -12.17 27.23 -10.23
C VAL A 288 -11.31 26.89 -11.46
N PRO A 289 -11.78 26.05 -12.40
CA PRO A 289 -11.00 25.68 -13.56
C PRO A 289 -10.77 26.86 -14.53
N LYS A 290 -9.64 26.87 -15.23
CA LYS A 290 -9.32 27.92 -16.22
C LYS A 290 -10.13 27.78 -17.51
N ALA A 291 -10.33 26.54 -17.99
CA ALA A 291 -10.94 26.24 -19.29
C ALA A 291 -11.80 24.96 -19.26
N GLY A 292 -12.45 24.70 -18.11
CA GLY A 292 -13.19 23.46 -17.84
C GLY A 292 -12.41 22.46 -16.96
N LEU A 293 -13.08 21.39 -16.54
CA LEU A 293 -12.48 20.36 -15.68
C LEU A 293 -11.24 19.74 -16.35
N PRO A 294 -10.22 19.36 -15.56
CA PRO A 294 -9.10 18.59 -16.09
C PRO A 294 -9.60 17.35 -16.86
N PRO A 295 -9.08 17.09 -18.06
CA PRO A 295 -9.49 15.93 -18.84
C PRO A 295 -9.10 14.64 -18.10
N VAL A 296 -9.87 13.57 -18.30
CA VAL A 296 -9.43 12.23 -17.88
C VAL A 296 -8.23 11.87 -18.75
N PRO A 297 -7.02 11.72 -18.17
CA PRO A 297 -5.83 11.44 -18.97
C PRO A 297 -5.94 10.05 -19.60
N PRO A 298 -5.48 9.87 -20.85
CA PRO A 298 -5.42 8.54 -21.43
C PRO A 298 -4.44 7.68 -20.65
N VAL A 299 -4.75 6.40 -20.50
CA VAL A 299 -3.82 5.45 -19.90
C VAL A 299 -2.70 5.18 -20.88
N ARG A 300 -1.46 5.40 -20.42
CA ARG A 300 -0.26 5.02 -21.15
C ARG A 300 0.54 4.06 -20.28
N PRO A 301 0.83 2.84 -20.75
CA PRO A 301 1.73 1.94 -20.04
C PRO A 301 3.13 2.57 -19.99
N ASP A 302 3.80 2.46 -18.84
CA ASP A 302 5.20 2.88 -18.73
C ASP A 302 6.09 1.82 -19.40
N CYS A 303 6.57 2.11 -20.60
CA CYS A 303 7.39 1.16 -21.36
C CYS A 303 8.69 0.78 -20.64
N GLY A 304 9.27 1.67 -19.82
CA GLY A 304 10.43 1.34 -19.00
C GLY A 304 10.08 0.39 -17.85
N TYR A 305 8.86 0.52 -17.31
CA TYR A 305 8.33 -0.39 -16.30
C TYR A 305 7.99 -1.76 -16.89
N ALA A 306 7.26 -1.80 -18.02
CA ALA A 306 6.93 -3.03 -18.75
C ALA A 306 8.21 -3.79 -19.17
N GLN A 307 9.25 -3.06 -19.59
CA GLN A 307 10.56 -3.63 -19.87
C GLN A 307 11.27 -4.16 -18.61
N LYS A 308 11.18 -3.49 -17.45
CA LYS A 308 11.75 -3.97 -16.19
C LYS A 308 11.06 -5.22 -15.64
N GLU A 309 9.72 -5.30 -15.71
CA GLU A 309 8.99 -6.52 -15.35
C GLU A 309 9.35 -7.68 -16.28
N SER A 310 9.42 -7.43 -17.59
CA SER A 310 9.88 -8.43 -18.56
C SER A 310 11.36 -8.79 -18.36
N GLY A 311 12.19 -7.85 -17.91
CA GLY A 311 13.59 -8.03 -17.56
C GLY A 311 13.76 -8.87 -16.30
N PHE A 312 12.92 -8.67 -15.26
CA PHE A 312 12.88 -9.54 -14.09
C PHE A 312 12.48 -10.96 -14.48
N PHE A 313 11.49 -11.11 -15.37
CA PHE A 313 11.08 -12.41 -15.91
C PHE A 313 12.17 -13.04 -16.80
N LEU A 314 12.89 -12.25 -17.59
CA LEU A 314 13.97 -12.72 -18.47
C LEU A 314 15.25 -13.04 -17.69
N ASP A 315 15.61 -12.26 -16.67
CA ASP A 315 16.72 -12.54 -15.75
C ASP A 315 16.37 -13.74 -14.86
N PHE A 316 15.11 -13.88 -14.46
CA PHE A 316 14.59 -15.10 -13.84
C PHE A 316 14.83 -16.30 -14.76
N VAL A 317 14.44 -16.24 -16.04
CA VAL A 317 14.69 -17.29 -17.05
C VAL A 317 16.18 -17.50 -17.36
N ARG A 318 17.01 -16.45 -17.31
CA ARG A 318 18.46 -16.48 -17.64
C ARG A 318 19.29 -17.08 -16.51
N VAL A 319 19.05 -16.66 -15.27
CA VAL A 319 19.58 -17.28 -14.04
C VAL A 319 19.13 -18.74 -13.98
N TYR A 320 17.89 -19.02 -14.36
CA TYR A 320 17.34 -20.38 -14.42
C TYR A 320 18.05 -21.28 -15.44
N ARG A 321 18.32 -20.77 -16.65
CA ARG A 321 19.08 -21.49 -17.69
C ARG A 321 20.53 -21.74 -17.30
N GLN A 322 21.15 -20.83 -16.56
CA GLN A 322 22.57 -20.89 -16.23
C GLN A 322 22.86 -21.69 -14.95
N ALA A 323 21.92 -21.77 -14.00
CA ALA A 323 22.27 -22.21 -12.66
C ALA A 323 22.17 -23.73 -12.44
N GLY A 324 21.20 -24.47 -12.99
CA GLY A 324 21.01 -25.89 -12.63
C GLY A 324 20.94 -26.16 -11.11
N ARG A 325 20.63 -25.12 -10.32
CA ARG A 325 20.86 -25.02 -8.88
C ARG A 325 19.62 -24.38 -8.23
N PRO A 326 18.69 -25.18 -7.68
CA PRO A 326 17.41 -24.71 -7.16
C PRO A 326 17.51 -23.89 -5.86
N ASP A 327 18.69 -23.88 -5.22
CA ASP A 327 19.00 -23.10 -4.03
C ASP A 327 19.05 -21.58 -4.28
N LEU A 328 19.40 -21.14 -5.49
CA LEU A 328 19.38 -19.72 -5.88
C LEU A 328 17.96 -19.14 -6.00
N LEU A 329 16.95 -19.99 -6.23
CA LEU A 329 15.56 -19.59 -6.30
C LEU A 329 15.03 -19.09 -4.94
N TYR A 330 15.50 -19.69 -3.84
CA TYR A 330 15.14 -19.32 -2.48
C TYR A 330 15.68 -17.96 -2.04
N SER A 331 16.82 -17.50 -2.58
CA SER A 331 17.36 -16.18 -2.24
C SER A 331 16.64 -15.04 -2.97
N ILE A 332 16.14 -15.30 -4.19
CA ILE A 332 15.42 -14.33 -5.02
C ILE A 332 13.95 -14.21 -4.56
N LEU A 333 13.29 -15.32 -4.22
CA LEU A 333 11.92 -15.33 -3.68
C LEU A 333 11.87 -15.04 -2.17
N GLY A 334 12.96 -15.29 -1.44
CA GLY A 334 13.00 -15.29 0.03
C GLY A 334 13.07 -13.93 0.74
N ARG A 335 12.53 -12.84 0.16
CA ARG A 335 12.40 -11.58 0.91
C ARG A 335 11.23 -11.54 1.91
N GLU A 336 10.38 -12.56 1.99
CA GLU A 336 9.45 -12.73 3.12
C GLU A 336 9.30 -14.21 3.52
N LYS A 337 9.77 -14.56 4.73
CA LYS A 337 9.60 -15.90 5.31
C LYS A 337 8.14 -16.12 5.74
N GLN A 338 7.37 -16.91 4.99
CA GLN A 338 6.22 -17.65 5.51
C GLN A 338 6.29 -19.14 5.13
N PRO A 339 6.48 -20.06 6.10
CA PRO A 339 6.92 -21.43 5.82
C PRO A 339 5.92 -22.34 5.07
N ASN A 340 4.68 -21.90 4.80
CA ASN A 340 3.63 -22.73 4.18
C ASN A 340 3.25 -22.33 2.75
N THR A 341 3.34 -21.05 2.37
CA THR A 341 3.10 -20.55 1.00
C THR A 341 4.22 -20.93 0.04
N ASP A 342 5.45 -20.98 0.57
CA ASP A 342 6.68 -21.27 -0.19
C ASP A 342 6.61 -22.63 -0.93
N LYS A 343 5.94 -23.64 -0.33
CA LYS A 343 5.78 -24.95 -0.96
C LYS A 343 4.70 -24.98 -2.05
N PHE A 344 3.67 -24.13 -1.93
CA PHE A 344 2.59 -24.08 -2.93
C PHE A 344 3.04 -23.34 -4.19
N GLU A 345 3.66 -22.17 -4.04
CA GLU A 345 4.20 -21.39 -5.15
C GLU A 345 5.33 -22.13 -5.87
N TYR A 346 6.22 -22.79 -5.10
CA TYR A 346 7.26 -23.66 -5.65
C TYR A 346 6.68 -24.76 -6.56
N ASN A 347 5.65 -25.47 -6.10
CA ASN A 347 5.06 -26.56 -6.89
C ASN A 347 4.36 -26.03 -8.16
N LEU A 348 3.79 -24.83 -8.16
CA LEU A 348 3.21 -24.24 -9.38
C LEU A 348 4.29 -23.84 -10.40
N VAL A 349 5.36 -23.19 -9.94
CA VAL A 349 6.50 -22.80 -10.80
C VAL A 349 7.18 -24.05 -11.39
N MET A 350 7.36 -25.11 -10.59
CA MET A 350 7.96 -26.36 -11.07
C MET A 350 7.04 -27.13 -12.04
N ALA A 351 5.72 -27.04 -11.87
CA ALA A 351 4.77 -27.62 -12.81
C ALA A 351 4.82 -26.93 -14.18
N GLU A 352 4.84 -25.60 -14.20
CA GLU A 352 4.96 -24.80 -15.41
C GLU A 352 6.26 -25.10 -16.17
N LEU A 353 7.39 -25.13 -15.45
CA LEU A 353 8.69 -25.47 -16.02
C LEU A 353 8.72 -26.86 -16.65
N ALA A 354 8.24 -27.88 -15.92
CA ALA A 354 8.22 -29.24 -16.42
C ALA A 354 7.33 -29.35 -17.67
N ALA A 355 6.23 -28.60 -17.74
CA ALA A 355 5.38 -28.54 -18.92
C ALA A 355 6.08 -27.87 -20.12
N GLN A 356 6.73 -26.74 -19.91
CA GLN A 356 7.48 -26.03 -20.96
C GLN A 356 8.67 -26.82 -21.52
N THR A 357 9.20 -27.77 -20.74
CA THR A 357 10.30 -28.65 -21.15
C THR A 357 9.82 -30.02 -21.64
N GLY A 358 8.51 -30.21 -21.86
CA GLY A 358 7.93 -31.46 -22.35
C GLY A 358 7.91 -32.61 -21.34
N ARG A 359 8.28 -32.36 -20.08
CA ARG A 359 8.29 -33.33 -18.97
C ARG A 359 6.92 -33.42 -18.31
N CYS A 360 5.94 -33.86 -19.07
CA CYS A 360 4.52 -33.75 -18.72
C CYS A 360 4.09 -34.55 -17.49
N ALA A 361 4.72 -35.71 -17.22
CA ALA A 361 4.44 -36.51 -16.02
C ALA A 361 4.94 -35.82 -14.73
N GLU A 362 6.10 -35.16 -14.83
CA GLU A 362 6.69 -34.42 -13.73
C GLU A 362 5.90 -33.13 -13.45
N ALA A 363 5.45 -32.46 -14.51
CA ALA A 363 4.56 -31.31 -14.44
C ALA A 363 3.24 -31.64 -13.73
N ALA A 364 2.63 -32.78 -14.06
CA ALA A 364 1.42 -33.28 -13.40
C ALA A 364 1.67 -33.53 -11.89
N SER A 365 2.79 -34.15 -11.56
CA SER A 365 3.17 -34.45 -10.17
C SER A 365 3.34 -33.20 -9.30
N TYR A 366 3.98 -32.15 -9.85
CA TYR A 366 4.11 -30.87 -9.16
C TYR A 366 2.75 -30.16 -9.02
N PHE A 367 1.93 -30.20 -10.07
CA PHE A 367 0.58 -29.61 -10.03
C PHE A 367 -0.32 -30.30 -9.00
N ASP A 368 -0.26 -31.62 -8.89
CA ASP A 368 -1.01 -32.39 -7.89
C ASP A 368 -0.58 -32.07 -6.46
N ARG A 369 0.72 -31.90 -6.21
CA ARG A 369 1.23 -31.46 -4.90
C ARG A 369 0.75 -30.06 -4.52
N ALA A 370 0.72 -29.14 -5.48
CA ALA A 370 0.13 -27.81 -5.26
C ALA A 370 -1.38 -27.94 -4.98
N ARG A 371 -2.10 -28.76 -5.76
CA ARG A 371 -3.53 -28.99 -5.63
C ARG A 371 -3.94 -29.54 -4.26
N ALA A 372 -3.18 -30.49 -3.73
CA ALA A 372 -3.45 -31.11 -2.43
C ALA A 372 -3.43 -30.12 -1.25
N ARG A 373 -2.75 -28.97 -1.40
CA ARG A 373 -2.63 -27.94 -0.35
C ARG A 373 -3.72 -26.86 -0.42
N ILE A 374 -4.54 -26.88 -1.47
CA ILE A 374 -5.59 -25.88 -1.72
C ILE A 374 -6.61 -25.78 -0.58
N PRO A 375 -7.15 -26.88 -0.02
CA PRO A 375 -8.15 -26.79 1.05
C PRO A 375 -7.62 -26.08 2.31
N GLU A 376 -6.33 -26.26 2.61
CA GLU A 376 -5.67 -25.63 3.76
C GLU A 376 -5.39 -24.14 3.55
N LEU A 377 -4.99 -23.75 2.33
CA LEU A 377 -4.84 -22.35 1.96
C LEU A 377 -6.20 -21.61 1.95
N LEU A 378 -7.27 -22.31 1.58
CA LEU A 378 -8.64 -21.81 1.61
C LEU A 378 -9.19 -21.62 3.02
N ALA A 379 -8.76 -22.44 3.98
CA ALA A 379 -9.23 -22.38 5.37
C ALA A 379 -8.74 -21.13 6.14
N GLY A 380 -7.91 -20.26 5.55
CA GLY A 380 -7.34 -19.09 6.22
C GLY A 380 -7.09 -17.83 5.39
N ALA A 381 -7.55 -17.73 4.14
CA ALA A 381 -7.16 -16.63 3.25
C ALA A 381 -8.26 -15.58 3.00
N GLY A 382 -7.89 -14.30 3.24
CA GLY A 382 -8.46 -13.12 2.58
C GLY A 382 -7.74 -12.82 1.25
N LYS A 383 -7.41 -11.55 0.96
CA LYS A 383 -6.78 -11.02 -0.28
C LYS A 383 -5.60 -11.80 -0.94
N PRO A 384 -4.82 -12.70 -0.29
CA PRO A 384 -3.87 -13.58 -1.01
C PRO A 384 -4.47 -14.50 -2.09
N PHE A 385 -5.81 -14.62 -2.12
CA PHE A 385 -6.55 -15.47 -3.04
C PHE A 385 -6.31 -15.14 -4.53
N GLU A 386 -6.19 -13.86 -4.88
CA GLU A 386 -6.05 -13.39 -6.27
C GLU A 386 -4.69 -13.75 -6.88
N ARG A 387 -3.62 -13.68 -6.09
CA ARG A 387 -2.25 -14.05 -6.50
C ARG A 387 -2.10 -15.56 -6.73
N ILE A 388 -2.76 -16.35 -5.88
CA ILE A 388 -2.84 -17.82 -5.99
C ILE A 388 -3.64 -18.23 -7.24
N LEU A 389 -4.70 -17.49 -7.57
CA LEU A 389 -5.51 -17.73 -8.77
C LEU A 389 -4.71 -17.46 -10.05
N TYR A 390 -3.91 -16.39 -10.05
CA TYR A 390 -3.04 -16.02 -11.17
C TYR A 390 -1.96 -17.07 -11.45
N LEU A 391 -1.26 -17.55 -10.41
CA LEU A 391 -0.25 -18.61 -10.54
C LEU A 391 -0.86 -19.95 -10.99
N ARG A 392 -2.11 -20.24 -10.60
CA ARG A 392 -2.86 -21.41 -11.11
C ARG A 392 -3.20 -21.29 -12.59
N LEU A 393 -3.60 -20.10 -13.05
CA LEU A 393 -3.94 -19.82 -14.45
C LEU A 393 -2.72 -19.92 -15.36
N ALA A 394 -1.56 -19.41 -14.93
CA ALA A 394 -0.30 -19.51 -15.67
C ALA A 394 0.19 -20.97 -15.79
N ALA A 395 0.22 -21.72 -14.68
CA ALA A 395 0.63 -23.12 -14.69
C ALA A 395 -0.34 -24.01 -15.50
N ALA A 396 -1.65 -23.74 -15.44
CA ALA A 396 -2.65 -24.47 -16.22
C ALA A 396 -2.56 -24.17 -17.73
N GLN A 397 -2.24 -22.93 -18.12
CA GLN A 397 -2.01 -22.56 -19.53
C GLN A 397 -0.74 -23.21 -20.10
N ALA A 398 0.37 -23.19 -19.35
CA ALA A 398 1.62 -23.82 -19.76
C ALA A 398 1.47 -25.35 -19.94
N TYR A 399 0.71 -25.98 -19.04
CA TYR A 399 0.39 -27.41 -19.12
C TYR A 399 -0.56 -27.75 -20.29
N ALA A 400 -1.62 -26.95 -20.50
CA ALA A 400 -2.57 -27.16 -21.59
C ALA A 400 -1.96 -26.96 -22.98
N GLY A 401 -1.01 -26.03 -23.13
CA GLY A 401 -0.34 -25.75 -24.39
C GLY A 401 0.69 -26.81 -24.81
N ASN A 402 1.59 -27.21 -23.90
CA ASN A 402 2.74 -28.04 -24.25
C ASN A 402 2.56 -29.55 -23.99
N CYS A 403 1.60 -29.94 -23.14
CA CYS A 403 1.37 -31.33 -22.77
C CYS A 403 0.07 -31.94 -23.32
N GLY A 404 -0.67 -31.21 -24.17
CA GLY A 404 -1.79 -31.75 -24.93
C GLY A 404 -2.97 -32.26 -24.09
N ALA A 405 -3.19 -31.72 -22.89
CA ALA A 405 -4.27 -32.16 -22.02
C ALA A 405 -5.65 -31.81 -22.63
N ARG A 406 -6.37 -32.82 -23.15
CA ARG A 406 -7.70 -32.66 -23.76
C ARG A 406 -8.81 -32.22 -22.79
N ARG A 407 -8.56 -32.16 -21.48
CA ARG A 407 -9.46 -31.57 -20.46
C ARG A 407 -8.66 -31.40 -19.17
N ALA A 408 -8.74 -30.23 -18.52
CA ALA A 408 -8.44 -30.14 -17.10
C ALA A 408 -9.43 -31.08 -16.36
N PRO A 409 -8.99 -31.93 -15.43
CA PRO A 409 -9.91 -32.83 -14.72
C PRO A 409 -10.87 -31.99 -13.86
N ALA A 410 -12.17 -32.29 -14.02
CA ALA A 410 -13.28 -31.58 -13.39
C ALA A 410 -13.04 -31.38 -11.88
N SER A 411 -13.28 -30.16 -11.39
CA SER A 411 -13.01 -29.80 -9.99
C SER A 411 -14.01 -30.44 -9.01
N GLY A 412 -15.02 -31.15 -9.52
CA GLY A 412 -16.15 -31.66 -8.73
C GLY A 412 -17.02 -30.57 -8.10
N ASN A 413 -16.68 -29.30 -8.32
CA ASN A 413 -17.36 -28.14 -7.74
C ASN A 413 -17.86 -27.22 -8.87
N PRO A 414 -19.17 -27.22 -9.16
CA PRO A 414 -19.77 -26.46 -10.26
C PRO A 414 -19.47 -24.96 -10.22
N GLN A 415 -19.34 -24.37 -9.03
CA GLN A 415 -19.04 -22.93 -8.88
C GLN A 415 -17.62 -22.56 -9.32
N LEU A 416 -16.65 -23.47 -9.13
CA LEU A 416 -15.27 -23.26 -9.58
C LEU A 416 -15.11 -23.46 -11.08
N GLU A 417 -15.92 -24.33 -11.69
CA GLU A 417 -15.97 -24.46 -13.14
C GLU A 417 -16.62 -23.23 -13.80
N ASP A 418 -17.67 -22.66 -13.21
CA ASP A 418 -18.30 -21.44 -13.72
C ASP A 418 -17.35 -20.24 -13.67
N ILE A 419 -16.57 -20.10 -12.58
CA ILE A 419 -15.50 -19.09 -12.47
C ILE A 419 -14.39 -19.34 -13.51
N TYR A 420 -13.97 -20.59 -13.72
CA TYR A 420 -12.99 -20.95 -14.74
C TYR A 420 -13.48 -20.63 -16.16
N TYR A 421 -14.75 -20.91 -16.50
CA TYR A 421 -15.32 -20.63 -17.81
C TYR A 421 -15.63 -19.15 -18.03
N GLN A 422 -16.06 -18.41 -17.01
CA GLN A 422 -16.19 -16.95 -17.06
C GLN A 422 -14.85 -16.26 -17.29
N TYR A 423 -13.77 -16.72 -16.63
CA TYR A 423 -12.43 -16.18 -16.84
C TYR A 423 -11.80 -16.62 -18.18
N LYS A 424 -12.03 -17.88 -18.61
CA LYS A 424 -11.57 -18.38 -19.92
C LYS A 424 -12.18 -17.60 -21.08
N ASN A 425 -13.47 -17.24 -20.98
CA ASN A 425 -14.15 -16.46 -22.01
C ASN A 425 -13.81 -14.95 -21.96
N ASN A 426 -13.22 -14.47 -20.86
CA ASN A 426 -12.69 -13.11 -20.69
C ASN A 426 -11.16 -13.01 -20.92
N LEU A 427 -10.52 -14.01 -21.56
CA LEU A 427 -9.08 -14.08 -21.85
C LEU A 427 -8.61 -13.11 -22.96
N GLU A 428 -8.80 -11.80 -22.79
CA GLU A 428 -8.06 -10.78 -23.56
C GLU A 428 -6.66 -10.48 -22.98
N ILE A 429 -6.40 -10.90 -21.74
CA ILE A 429 -5.24 -10.49 -20.92
C ILE A 429 -3.86 -10.90 -21.51
N PRO A 430 -3.63 -12.12 -22.03
CA PRO A 430 -2.32 -12.48 -22.62
C PRO A 430 -2.03 -11.77 -23.95
N ARG A 431 -3.08 -11.44 -24.71
CA ARG A 431 -2.95 -10.66 -25.95
C ARG A 431 -2.66 -9.19 -25.65
N GLN A 432 -3.24 -8.65 -24.58
CA GLN A 432 -3.07 -7.25 -24.18
C GLN A 432 -1.66 -6.95 -23.66
N SER A 433 -1.06 -7.81 -22.83
CA SER A 433 0.33 -7.63 -22.35
C SER A 433 1.37 -7.75 -23.49
N THR A 434 1.14 -8.66 -24.44
CA THR A 434 1.95 -8.77 -25.66
C THR A 434 1.77 -7.53 -26.56
N ALA A 435 0.55 -7.04 -26.73
CA ALA A 435 0.25 -5.83 -27.52
C ALA A 435 0.83 -4.55 -26.89
N VAL A 436 0.90 -4.46 -25.55
CA VAL A 436 1.56 -3.34 -24.85
C VAL A 436 3.06 -3.36 -25.13
N LEU A 437 3.71 -4.53 -25.08
CA LEU A 437 5.13 -4.67 -25.43
C LEU A 437 5.39 -4.35 -26.91
N GLU A 438 4.53 -4.80 -27.82
CA GLU A 438 4.61 -4.49 -29.25
C GLU A 438 4.46 -2.98 -29.52
N ARG A 439 3.52 -2.31 -28.85
CA ARG A 439 3.34 -0.84 -28.94
C ARG A 439 4.55 -0.08 -28.37
N CYS A 440 5.05 -0.50 -27.22
CA CYS A 440 6.26 0.05 -26.62
C CYS A 440 7.50 -0.13 -27.51
N SER A 441 7.66 -1.30 -28.14
CA SER A 441 8.75 -1.55 -29.10
C SER A 441 8.61 -0.74 -30.39
N ALA A 442 7.38 -0.37 -30.77
CA ALA A 442 7.06 0.47 -31.91
C ALA A 442 7.09 1.99 -31.60
N GLY A 443 7.39 2.40 -30.36
CA GLY A 443 7.37 3.80 -29.94
C GLY A 443 5.99 4.46 -29.96
N ARG A 444 4.90 3.67 -29.87
CA ARG A 444 3.50 4.11 -29.99
C ARG A 444 2.78 4.19 -28.67
#